data_AF-A0A9E3EW78-F1
#
_entry.id   AF-A0A9E3EW78-F1
#
_cell.length_a   1.000
_cell.length_b   1.000
_cell.length_c   1.000
_cell.angle_alpha   90.00
_cell.angle_beta   90.00
_cell.angle_gamma   90.00
#
_symmetry.space_group_name_H-M   'P 1'
#
loop_
_entity.id
_entity.type
_entity.pdbx_description
1 polymer ?
#
loop_
_entity_poly.entity_id
_entity_poly.type
_entity_poly.pdbx_seq_one_letter_code
_entity_poly.pdbx_strand_id
1 'polypeptide(L)'
;HIDLYPTLCDLLEIEHPSWLQGKSLLPLIHDEVDELHDAIFAEVTYHAAYEPQRAVRTRRWKYIRRFDHHLGPVLPNCDDSPSKDVLMEYGWKERSHPLEQLYDLIFDPNEAHNMANDLSVGVILEEMRTRLDEWMVRTDDPLLHGPVPAPHGAELNDPDQMSASYPTRFVL
;
A
#
# COMPACT_ATOMS: atom_id res chain seq x y z
N HIS A 1 -4.91 4.49 9.49
CA HIS A 1 -5.50 5.71 8.91
C HIS A 1 -5.00 6.91 9.69
N ILE A 2 -4.46 7.95 9.03
CA ILE A 2 -3.73 9.04 9.71
C ILE A 2 -4.62 10.22 10.17
N ASP A 3 -5.82 10.37 9.60
CA ASP A 3 -6.73 11.49 9.92
C ASP A 3 -7.51 11.33 11.24
N LEU A 4 -7.51 10.13 11.83
CA LEU A 4 -8.26 9.89 13.08
C LEU A 4 -7.67 10.66 14.25
N TYR A 5 -6.34 10.70 14.36
CA TYR A 5 -5.67 11.37 15.46
C TYR A 5 -5.93 12.90 15.48
N PRO A 6 -5.71 13.67 14.40
CA PRO A 6 -6.08 15.10 14.37
C PRO A 6 -7.59 15.31 14.58
N THR A 7 -8.45 14.41 14.10
CA THR A 7 -9.90 14.50 14.39
C THR A 7 -10.19 14.40 15.88
N LEU A 8 -9.54 13.47 16.59
CA LEU A 8 -9.68 13.33 18.04
C LEU A 8 -9.11 14.53 18.79
N CYS A 9 -8.00 15.10 18.31
CA CYS A 9 -7.44 16.31 18.90
C CYS A 9 -8.42 17.49 18.82
N ASP A 10 -9.00 17.76 17.65
CA ASP A 10 -10.01 18.81 17.51
C ASP A 10 -11.25 18.56 18.39
N LEU A 11 -11.75 17.32 18.42
CA LEU A 11 -12.90 16.93 19.25
C LEU A 11 -12.66 17.13 20.76
N LEU A 12 -11.42 16.97 21.20
CA LEU A 12 -11.00 17.09 22.59
C LEU A 12 -10.38 18.46 22.92
N GLU A 13 -10.36 19.38 21.96
CA GLU A 13 -9.74 20.71 22.08
C GLU A 13 -8.24 20.63 22.47
N ILE A 14 -7.52 19.65 21.91
CA ILE A 14 -6.08 19.43 22.12
C ILE A 14 -5.30 19.99 20.94
N GLU A 15 -4.21 20.71 21.21
CA GLU A 15 -3.32 21.22 20.17
C GLU A 15 -2.69 20.10 19.33
N HIS A 16 -2.67 20.29 18.01
CA HIS A 16 -2.06 19.36 17.07
C HIS A 16 -0.53 19.37 17.18
N PRO A 17 0.12 18.20 17.26
CA PRO A 17 1.54 18.12 16.96
C PRO A 17 1.82 18.61 15.53
N SER A 18 2.87 19.42 15.37
CA SER A 18 3.19 20.06 14.08
C SER A 18 3.65 19.09 12.98
N TRP A 19 4.02 17.87 13.36
CA TRP A 19 4.48 16.82 12.45
C TRP A 19 3.35 15.94 11.91
N LEU A 20 2.09 16.17 12.30
CA LEU A 20 0.96 15.42 11.75
C LEU A 20 0.82 15.64 10.25
N GLN A 21 0.70 14.54 9.52
CA GLN A 21 0.41 14.55 8.09
C GLN A 21 -1.09 14.47 7.80
N GLY A 22 -1.84 13.83 8.70
CA GLY A 22 -3.29 13.74 8.61
C GLY A 22 -3.95 15.07 8.91
N LYS A 23 -5.21 15.20 8.49
CA LYS A 23 -6.06 16.35 8.78
C LYS A 23 -7.33 15.88 9.47
N SER A 24 -7.95 16.75 10.25
CA SER A 24 -9.21 16.45 10.92
C SER A 24 -10.36 16.24 9.91
N LEU A 25 -11.26 15.30 10.24
CA LEU A 25 -12.45 14.99 9.46
C LEU A 25 -13.64 15.90 9.84
N LEU A 26 -13.54 16.70 10.91
CA LEU A 26 -14.66 17.55 11.36
C LEU A 26 -15.16 18.52 10.28
N PRO A 27 -14.31 19.19 9.48
CA PRO A 27 -14.78 20.05 8.40
C PRO A 27 -15.64 19.31 7.36
N LEU A 28 -15.36 18.02 7.09
CA LEU A 28 -16.22 17.20 6.23
C LEU A 28 -17.55 16.87 6.89
N ILE A 29 -17.54 16.55 8.19
CA ILE A 29 -18.75 16.21 8.97
C ILE A 29 -19.68 17.42 9.10
N HIS A 30 -19.12 18.62 9.12
CA HIS A 30 -19.85 19.89 9.22
C HIS A 30 -20.21 20.50 7.86
N ASP A 31 -19.97 19.80 6.75
CA ASP A 31 -20.22 20.28 5.39
C ASP A 31 -19.49 21.63 5.08
N GLU A 32 -18.33 21.86 5.71
CA GLU A 32 -17.51 23.07 5.51
C GLU A 32 -16.57 22.94 4.31
N VAL A 33 -16.18 21.71 3.98
CA VAL A 33 -15.33 21.37 2.84
C VAL A 33 -15.88 20.14 2.12
N ASP A 34 -15.69 20.06 0.80
CA ASP A 34 -16.10 18.89 0.00
C ASP A 34 -15.04 17.77 0.01
N GLU A 35 -13.77 18.13 0.24
CA GLU A 35 -12.63 17.23 0.16
C GLU A 35 -11.51 17.67 1.10
N LEU A 36 -10.87 16.70 1.74
CA LEU A 36 -9.78 16.93 2.69
C LEU A 36 -8.39 16.77 2.06
N HIS A 37 -8.28 15.79 1.16
CA HIS A 37 -7.05 15.41 0.46
C HIS A 37 -7.38 15.15 -1.01
N ASP A 38 -6.58 15.68 -1.93
CA ASP A 38 -6.72 15.40 -3.37
C ASP A 38 -6.27 13.97 -3.74
N ALA A 39 -5.41 13.38 -2.89
CA ALA A 39 -4.93 12.01 -2.98
C ALA A 39 -4.70 11.40 -1.61
N ILE A 40 -4.83 10.07 -1.53
CA ILE A 40 -4.40 9.27 -0.37
C ILE A 40 -3.19 8.40 -0.76
N PHE A 41 -2.36 8.10 0.24
CA PHE A 41 -1.18 7.26 0.10
C PHE A 41 -1.29 6.04 1.00
N ALA A 42 -0.71 4.93 0.56
CA ALA A 42 -0.65 3.69 1.33
C ALA A 42 0.70 3.01 1.17
N GLU A 43 1.13 2.32 2.21
CA GLU A 43 2.38 1.59 2.25
C GLU A 43 2.21 0.23 2.90
N VAL A 44 2.96 -0.74 2.39
CA VAL A 44 3.25 -1.99 3.09
C VAL A 44 4.75 -2.25 2.93
N THR A 45 5.40 -2.71 3.98
CA THR A 45 6.84 -3.07 3.93
C THR A 45 7.01 -4.52 4.36
N TYR A 46 6.38 -4.89 5.47
CA TYR A 46 6.28 -6.24 5.97
C TYR A 46 4.82 -6.55 6.31
N HIS A 47 4.43 -7.80 6.08
CA HIS A 47 3.34 -8.45 6.80
C HIS A 47 3.92 -9.67 7.52
N ALA A 48 3.76 -10.88 6.97
CA ALA A 48 4.47 -12.06 7.45
C ALA A 48 5.86 -12.20 6.80
N ALA A 49 6.02 -11.70 5.57
CA ALA A 49 7.30 -11.60 4.87
C ALA A 49 7.54 -10.17 4.36
N TYR A 50 8.74 -9.93 3.81
CA TYR A 50 9.08 -8.67 3.16
C TYR A 50 8.34 -8.54 1.83
N GLU A 51 7.58 -7.46 1.65
CA GLU A 51 6.80 -7.20 0.44
C GLU A 51 6.58 -5.69 0.22
N PRO A 52 7.65 -4.90 0.02
CA PRO A 52 7.54 -3.46 -0.04
C PRO A 52 6.68 -2.99 -1.24
N GLN A 53 5.56 -2.33 -0.92
CA GLN A 53 4.68 -1.69 -1.88
C GLN A 53 4.32 -0.29 -1.40
N ARG A 54 4.20 0.64 -2.34
CA ARG A 54 3.66 1.98 -2.11
C ARG A 54 2.58 2.27 -3.13
N ALA A 55 1.57 3.02 -2.71
CA ALA A 55 0.46 3.37 -3.56
C ALA A 55 0.03 4.82 -3.37
N VAL A 56 -0.46 5.43 -4.44
CA VAL A 56 -1.16 6.71 -4.43
C VAL A 56 -2.50 6.55 -5.14
N ARG A 57 -3.54 7.11 -4.55
CA ARG A 57 -4.89 7.06 -5.09
C ARG A 57 -5.50 8.47 -5.10
N THR A 58 -5.80 8.97 -6.29
CA THR A 58 -6.66 10.15 -6.52
C THR A 58 -8.12 9.71 -6.67
N ARG A 59 -9.06 10.64 -6.87
CA ARG A 59 -10.47 10.30 -7.11
C ARG A 59 -10.68 9.26 -8.23
N ARG A 60 -9.94 9.39 -9.34
CA ARG A 60 -10.07 8.55 -10.53
C ARG A 60 -9.00 7.47 -10.64
N TRP A 61 -7.77 7.75 -10.24
CA TRP A 61 -6.65 6.85 -10.53
C TRP A 61 -6.09 6.23 -9.26
N LYS A 62 -5.75 4.95 -9.33
CA LYS A 62 -4.91 4.28 -8.32
C LYS A 62 -3.67 3.73 -8.98
N TYR A 63 -2.53 4.06 -8.38
CA TYR A 63 -1.23 3.59 -8.78
C TYR A 63 -0.59 2.82 -7.63
N ILE A 64 -0.01 1.66 -7.93
CA ILE A 64 0.73 0.81 -6.99
C ILE A 64 2.09 0.50 -7.60
N ARG A 65 3.14 0.64 -6.82
CA ARG A 65 4.52 0.24 -7.18
C ARG A 65 5.05 -0.76 -6.16
N ARG A 66 5.61 -1.87 -6.66
CA ARG A 66 6.35 -2.86 -5.87
C ARG A 66 7.85 -2.57 -5.96
N PHE A 67 8.56 -2.71 -4.85
CA PHE A 67 9.98 -2.35 -4.73
C PHE A 67 10.90 -3.56 -4.50
N ASP A 68 10.37 -4.77 -4.71
CA ASP A 68 11.10 -6.03 -4.62
C ASP A 68 11.18 -6.74 -5.98
N HIS A 69 11.88 -7.87 -6.01
CA HIS A 69 12.00 -8.71 -7.20
C HIS A 69 11.05 -9.93 -7.17
N HIS A 70 10.24 -10.07 -6.12
CA HIS A 70 9.33 -11.21 -5.96
C HIS A 70 8.08 -11.02 -6.81
N LEU A 71 8.03 -11.61 -8.00
CA LEU A 71 6.92 -11.41 -8.94
C LEU A 71 5.68 -12.28 -8.65
N GLY A 72 5.72 -13.14 -7.64
CA GLY A 72 4.59 -13.99 -7.24
C GLY A 72 3.78 -13.42 -6.07
N PRO A 73 2.67 -14.07 -5.69
CA PRO A 73 1.99 -13.76 -4.44
C PRO A 73 2.89 -14.12 -3.25
N VAL A 74 2.76 -13.37 -2.16
CA VAL A 74 3.35 -13.73 -0.88
C VAL A 74 2.34 -14.58 -0.13
N LEU A 75 2.33 -15.88 -0.43
CA LEU A 75 1.37 -16.85 0.11
C LEU A 75 1.36 -17.01 1.65
N PRO A 76 2.46 -16.78 2.40
CA PRO A 76 2.40 -16.87 3.86
C PRO A 76 1.68 -15.67 4.49
N ASN A 77 1.34 -14.63 3.73
CA ASN A 77 0.48 -13.55 4.21
C ASN A 77 -1.00 -13.94 4.30
N CYS A 78 -1.37 -15.12 3.81
CA CYS A 78 -2.73 -15.64 3.87
C CYS A 78 -2.74 -16.92 4.69
N ASP A 79 -3.58 -16.95 5.73
CA ASP A 79 -3.77 -18.12 6.57
C ASP A 79 -4.24 -19.33 5.77
N ASP A 80 -3.85 -20.52 6.26
CA ASP A 80 -4.28 -21.78 5.69
C ASP A 80 -5.78 -21.98 5.96
N SER A 81 -6.56 -21.68 4.93
CA SER A 81 -8.01 -21.62 4.99
C SER A 81 -8.63 -22.34 3.78
N PRO A 82 -9.88 -22.82 3.88
CA PRO A 82 -10.56 -23.45 2.75
C PRO A 82 -10.62 -22.57 1.50
N SER A 83 -10.69 -21.25 1.65
CA SER A 83 -10.63 -20.31 0.53
C SER A 83 -9.27 -20.29 -0.15
N LYS A 84 -8.19 -20.34 0.63
CA LYS A 84 -6.82 -20.46 0.10
C LYS A 84 -6.64 -21.78 -0.63
N ASP A 85 -7.12 -22.89 -0.09
CA ASP A 85 -7.03 -24.20 -0.75
C ASP A 85 -7.64 -24.18 -2.16
N VAL A 86 -8.83 -23.59 -2.31
CA VAL A 86 -9.47 -23.41 -3.61
C VAL A 86 -8.62 -22.54 -4.53
N LEU A 87 -8.15 -21.38 -4.07
CA LEU A 87 -7.32 -20.49 -4.89
C LEU A 87 -6.02 -21.19 -5.35
N MET A 88 -5.42 -21.97 -4.47
CA MET A 88 -4.23 -22.77 -4.77
C MET A 88 -4.51 -23.84 -5.83
N GLU A 89 -5.65 -24.55 -5.74
CA GLU A 89 -6.10 -25.51 -6.76
C GLU A 89 -6.25 -24.85 -8.13
N TYR A 90 -6.74 -23.60 -8.17
CA TYR A 90 -6.93 -22.82 -9.40
C TYR A 90 -5.72 -21.94 -9.78
N GLY A 91 -4.54 -22.27 -9.26
CA GLY A 91 -3.27 -21.73 -9.73
C GLY A 91 -2.93 -20.33 -9.20
N TRP A 92 -3.29 -20.02 -7.95
CA TRP A 92 -2.92 -18.74 -7.33
C TRP A 92 -1.40 -18.55 -7.25
N LYS A 93 -0.64 -19.61 -6.93
CA LYS A 93 0.83 -19.55 -6.86
C LYS A 93 1.49 -19.10 -8.16
N GLU A 94 0.92 -19.50 -9.29
CA GLU A 94 1.45 -19.23 -10.62
C GLU A 94 1.05 -17.84 -11.13
N ARG A 95 0.20 -17.10 -10.40
CA ARG A 95 -0.12 -15.71 -10.73
C ARG A 95 1.11 -14.85 -10.55
N SER A 96 1.31 -13.94 -11.51
CA SER A 96 2.32 -12.90 -11.39
C SER A 96 1.70 -11.57 -11.00
N HIS A 97 2.38 -10.84 -10.12
CA HIS A 97 2.10 -9.46 -9.78
C HIS A 97 3.08 -8.56 -10.54
N PRO A 98 2.58 -7.61 -11.35
CA PRO A 98 3.44 -6.67 -12.05
C PRO A 98 4.07 -5.67 -11.08
N LEU A 99 5.24 -5.14 -11.44
CA LEU A 99 5.96 -4.14 -10.63
C LEU A 99 5.19 -2.83 -10.49
N GLU A 100 4.43 -2.46 -11.53
CA GLU A 100 3.60 -1.27 -11.56
C GLU A 100 2.18 -1.62 -11.96
N GLN A 101 1.22 -1.02 -11.26
CA GLN A 101 -0.20 -1.17 -11.52
C GLN A 101 -0.85 0.20 -11.59
N LEU A 102 -1.62 0.47 -12.64
CA LEU A 102 -2.41 1.70 -12.80
C LEU A 102 -3.84 1.32 -13.16
N TYR A 103 -4.81 1.85 -12.40
CA TYR A 103 -6.23 1.55 -12.56
C TYR A 103 -7.06 2.83 -12.68
N ASP A 104 -7.96 2.86 -13.65
CA ASP A 104 -9.02 3.87 -13.77
C ASP A 104 -10.22 3.44 -12.94
N LEU A 105 -10.35 3.96 -11.72
CA LEU A 105 -11.40 3.60 -10.77
C LEU A 105 -12.81 4.05 -11.18
N ILE A 106 -12.95 4.89 -12.23
CA ILE A 106 -14.26 5.26 -12.77
C ILE A 106 -14.76 4.18 -13.72
N PHE A 107 -13.89 3.62 -14.56
CA PHE A 107 -14.27 2.62 -15.57
C PHE A 107 -13.91 1.18 -15.17
N ASP A 108 -13.05 1.00 -14.17
CA ASP A 108 -12.60 -0.27 -13.61
C ASP A 108 -12.54 -0.18 -12.07
N PRO A 109 -13.69 -0.05 -11.38
CA PRO A 109 -13.73 0.09 -9.92
C PRO A 109 -13.24 -1.16 -9.17
N ASN A 110 -13.16 -2.31 -9.85
CA ASN A 110 -12.68 -3.57 -9.29
C ASN A 110 -11.19 -3.83 -9.56
N GLU A 111 -10.50 -2.90 -10.23
CA GLU A 111 -9.05 -2.98 -10.49
C GLU A 111 -8.66 -4.25 -11.27
N ALA A 112 -9.52 -4.67 -12.19
CA ALA A 112 -9.35 -5.89 -12.98
C ALA A 112 -8.42 -5.70 -14.19
N HIS A 113 -8.19 -4.46 -14.63
CA HIS A 113 -7.43 -4.14 -15.83
C HIS A 113 -6.27 -3.17 -15.54
N ASN A 114 -5.08 -3.73 -15.36
CA ASN A 114 -3.86 -2.93 -15.19
C ASN A 114 -3.48 -2.21 -16.49
N MET A 115 -3.47 -0.88 -16.46
CA MET A 115 -3.14 0.00 -17.58
C MET A 115 -1.69 0.47 -17.60
N ALA A 116 -0.82 0.05 -16.66
CA ALA A 116 0.55 0.58 -16.55
C ALA A 116 1.43 0.39 -17.81
N ASN A 117 1.08 -0.55 -18.68
CA ASN A 117 1.78 -0.79 -19.95
C ASN A 117 1.07 -0.19 -21.18
N ASP A 118 -0.07 0.50 -20.99
CA ASP A 118 -0.80 1.15 -22.08
C ASP A 118 -0.19 2.53 -22.38
N LEU A 119 0.19 2.74 -23.64
CA LEU A 119 0.75 4.00 -24.13
C LEU A 119 -0.27 5.16 -24.01
N SER A 120 -1.57 4.87 -24.01
CA SER A 120 -2.63 5.88 -23.94
C SER A 120 -2.66 6.64 -22.60
N VAL A 121 -2.16 6.02 -21.53
CA VAL A 121 -2.16 6.58 -20.17
C VAL A 121 -0.77 7.05 -19.72
N GLY A 122 0.22 7.14 -20.62
CA GLY A 122 1.60 7.45 -20.26
C GLY A 122 1.77 8.75 -19.46
N VAL A 123 1.00 9.79 -19.79
CA VAL A 123 1.01 11.07 -19.03
C VAL A 123 0.47 10.88 -17.61
N ILE A 124 -0.60 10.11 -17.45
CA ILE A 124 -1.21 9.83 -16.14
C ILE A 124 -0.29 8.95 -15.30
N LEU A 125 0.32 7.94 -15.91
CA LEU A 125 1.27 7.07 -15.23
C LEU A 125 2.43 7.90 -14.66
N GLU A 126 3.00 8.81 -15.45
CA GLU A 126 4.10 9.66 -15.02
C GLU A 126 3.69 10.65 -13.91
N GLU A 127 2.48 11.21 -13.99
CA GLU A 127 1.91 12.03 -12.91
C GLU A 127 1.81 11.24 -11.61
N MET A 128 1.27 10.02 -11.66
CA MET A 128 1.07 9.18 -10.48
C MET A 128 2.41 8.69 -9.89
N ARG A 129 3.40 8.40 -10.74
CA ARG A 129 4.78 8.13 -10.31
C ARG A 129 5.37 9.31 -9.55
N THR A 130 5.29 10.50 -10.14
CA THR A 130 5.82 11.73 -9.55
C THR A 130 5.18 12.00 -8.19
N ARG A 131 3.85 11.93 -8.08
CA ARG A 131 3.13 12.11 -6.81
C ARG A 131 3.59 11.12 -5.74
N LEU A 132 3.81 9.86 -6.12
CA LEU A 132 4.31 8.85 -5.19
C LEU A 132 5.72 9.17 -4.72
N ASP A 133 6.62 9.50 -5.65
CA ASP A 133 8.03 9.80 -5.35
C ASP A 133 8.16 11.05 -4.47
N GLU A 134 7.40 12.12 -4.77
CA GLU A 134 7.35 13.33 -3.94
C GLU A 134 6.84 13.05 -2.52
N TRP A 135 5.83 12.19 -2.40
CA TRP A 135 5.33 11.78 -1.09
C TRP A 135 6.40 10.99 -0.32
N MET A 136 7.04 9.99 -0.94
CA MET A 136 8.10 9.21 -0.32
C MET A 136 9.25 10.10 0.18
N VAL A 137 9.66 11.10 -0.61
CA VAL A 137 10.70 12.06 -0.22
C VAL A 137 10.24 12.92 0.96
N ARG A 138 9.02 13.47 0.88
CA ARG A 138 8.46 14.34 1.92
C ARG A 138 8.27 13.60 3.25
N THR A 139 8.03 12.29 3.22
CA THR A 139 7.84 11.46 4.42
C THR A 139 9.12 10.77 4.89
N ASP A 140 10.28 11.05 4.25
CA ASP A 140 11.55 10.36 4.49
C ASP A 140 11.40 8.83 4.50
N ASP A 141 10.76 8.30 3.45
CA ASP A 141 10.50 6.86 3.33
C ASP A 141 11.82 6.09 3.33
N PRO A 142 12.04 5.14 4.27
CA PRO A 142 13.29 4.41 4.38
C PRO A 142 13.64 3.60 3.13
N LEU A 143 12.67 3.25 2.28
CA LEU A 143 12.93 2.57 1.00
C LEU A 143 13.80 3.40 0.05
N LEU A 144 13.81 4.73 0.17
CA LEU A 144 14.68 5.60 -0.62
C LEU A 144 16.16 5.39 -0.31
N HIS A 145 16.47 4.79 0.85
CA HIS A 145 17.82 4.53 1.32
C HIS A 145 18.23 3.05 1.16
N GLY A 146 17.38 2.22 0.57
CA GLY A 146 17.60 0.79 0.34
C GLY A 146 16.54 -0.11 1.00
N PRO A 147 16.75 -1.44 1.02
CA PRO A 147 15.82 -2.34 1.67
C PRO A 147 15.64 -2.01 3.15
N VAL A 148 14.39 -1.93 3.60
CA VAL A 148 14.09 -1.63 5.01
C VAL A 148 14.46 -2.85 5.86
N PRO A 149 15.36 -2.72 6.85
CA PRO A 149 15.70 -3.84 7.71
C PRO A 149 14.51 -4.18 8.62
N ALA A 150 14.30 -5.48 8.84
CA ALA A 150 13.33 -5.93 9.82
C ALA A 150 13.75 -5.51 11.24
N PRO A 151 12.81 -5.15 12.11
CA PRO A 151 13.13 -4.76 13.48
C PRO A 151 13.66 -5.95 14.29
N HIS A 152 14.51 -5.65 15.27
CA HIS A 152 15.01 -6.66 16.21
C HIS A 152 13.85 -7.39 16.90
N GLY A 153 13.92 -8.71 16.93
CA GLY A 153 12.87 -9.57 17.50
C GLY A 153 11.72 -9.88 16.55
N ALA A 154 11.77 -9.42 15.29
CA ALA A 154 10.81 -9.83 14.28
C ALA A 154 10.95 -11.31 13.93
N GLU A 155 9.81 -11.96 13.70
CA GLU A 155 9.71 -13.28 13.09
C GLU A 155 9.17 -13.13 11.68
N LEU A 156 9.89 -13.68 10.70
CA LEU A 156 9.56 -13.50 9.29
C LEU A 156 9.43 -14.84 8.59
N ASN A 157 8.36 -14.99 7.82
CA ASN A 157 8.31 -16.02 6.79
C ASN A 157 9.26 -15.66 5.64
N ASP A 158 9.69 -16.69 4.92
CA ASP A 158 10.31 -16.51 3.61
C ASP A 158 9.18 -16.25 2.59
N PRO A 159 9.28 -15.22 1.73
CA PRO A 159 8.20 -14.88 0.77
C PRO A 159 7.86 -16.01 -0.21
N ASP A 160 8.74 -16.98 -0.41
CA ASP A 160 8.53 -18.16 -1.26
C ASP A 160 7.83 -19.33 -0.52
N GLN A 161 7.56 -19.19 0.79
CA GLN A 161 6.82 -20.19 1.55
C GLN A 161 5.35 -20.26 1.11
N MET A 162 4.72 -21.40 1.37
CA MET A 162 3.34 -21.65 0.96
C MET A 162 2.32 -21.36 2.06
N SER A 163 2.76 -21.32 3.32
CA SER A 163 1.91 -21.33 4.51
C SER A 163 2.48 -20.39 5.56
N ALA A 164 1.59 -19.65 6.21
CA ALA A 164 1.91 -18.82 7.38
C ALA A 164 2.43 -19.65 8.56
N SER A 165 2.06 -20.93 8.62
CA SER A 165 2.43 -21.85 9.70
C SER A 165 3.83 -22.45 9.55
N TYR A 166 4.53 -22.17 8.44
CA TYR A 166 5.87 -22.67 8.21
C TYR A 166 6.91 -21.96 9.10
N PRO A 167 8.05 -22.61 9.41
CA PRO A 167 9.05 -22.02 10.29
C PRO A 167 9.52 -20.64 9.82
N THR A 168 9.58 -19.71 10.75
CA THR A 168 10.01 -18.33 10.55
C THR A 168 11.50 -18.16 10.84
N ARG A 169 12.10 -17.10 10.27
CA ARG A 169 13.43 -16.61 10.63
C ARG A 169 13.30 -15.53 11.70
N PHE A 170 13.98 -15.73 12.82
CA PHE A 170 14.10 -14.73 13.88
C PHE A 170 15.21 -13.72 13.56
N VAL A 171 14.92 -12.43 13.74
CA VAL A 171 15.89 -11.34 13.55
C VAL A 171 16.56 -11.03 14.88
N LEU A 172 17.84 -11.42 14.98
CA LEU A 172 18.73 -11.17 16.12
C LEU A 172 19.25 -9.73 16.17
#